data_AF-A0A2E6X9M6-F1
#
_entry.id   AF-A0A2E6X9M6-F1
#
_cell.length_a   1.000
_cell.length_b   1.000
_cell.length_c   1.000
_cell.angle_alpha   90.00
_cell.angle_beta   90.00
_cell.angle_gamma   90.00
#
_symmetry.space_group_name_H-M   'P 1'
#
loop_
_entity.id
_entity.type
_entity.pdbx_description
1 polymer ?
#
loop_
_entity_poly.entity_id
_entity_poly.type
_entity_poly.pdbx_seq_one_letter_code
_entity_poly.pdbx_strand_id
1 'polypeptide(L)'
;MTSILQKISLLQCKKETPAQSPFNFANLFLKSPKGEIANLVWHLILSVDFSGSMGATSSDGLSSLEHAKNVILNILRFVDRLDVTVYITIRMFDNDGLVICEKLCVDAAAIQTIQDELKNVFPRGSTNIKSAVEYVNTVLMEHAPADVQRRGPHVRNTHILLTDGCPYGDETFRVGERVRANGGSPHAIAVAMANYIHTSMPTGIENYFIGLGAQVNSMLLNHLVSLPGGCGYHFVNNAELAGLVYAEILYDIFYSCAKEIVVKCEGGLLYDYLTNTWVPELNIGNLSCDKEKSVNVQIQWDSEQDINISCTYKLNDEQKTETLVCSDYSKDETTTVDTRDITVWPWLWRQRTMSLMHKANNLAGGDKSIITAALNVLKDKISLWMTTHQLGDDPFMLRLCDDINNTIYELDIPMAAAAVYRSARMHSQGQQRAFAPPAATGPATVPPRPSGFGRGSSAPQHAVYRTLAVAAAAPAAAGVAPMTPPRRPPPIGAAGAGRGISGYANPTQVSWMRQVTQ
;
A
#
# COMPACT_ATOMS: atom_id res chain seq x y z
N MET A 1 -5.58 -21.79 -22.06
CA MET A 1 -5.14 -20.58 -21.32
C MET A 1 -6.39 -19.88 -20.82
N THR A 2 -6.44 -19.56 -19.54
CA THR A 2 -7.58 -18.89 -18.92
C THR A 2 -7.55 -17.41 -19.28
N SER A 3 -8.66 -16.87 -19.80
CA SER A 3 -8.85 -15.43 -20.08
C SER A 3 -8.55 -14.60 -18.82
N ILE A 4 -7.89 -13.45 -18.91
CA ILE A 4 -7.73 -12.56 -17.74
C ILE A 4 -9.06 -11.88 -17.43
N LEU A 5 -9.75 -11.46 -18.48
CA LEU A 5 -11.07 -10.88 -18.41
C LEU A 5 -12.08 -12.01 -18.14
N GLN A 6 -12.67 -12.04 -16.94
CA GLN A 6 -13.52 -13.16 -16.52
C GLN A 6 -15.01 -12.89 -16.74
N LYS A 7 -15.54 -11.91 -16.02
CA LYS A 7 -16.98 -11.59 -16.02
C LYS A 7 -17.23 -10.17 -15.56
N ILE A 8 -18.38 -9.65 -15.97
CA ILE A 8 -19.01 -8.46 -15.41
C ILE A 8 -20.27 -8.89 -14.67
N SER A 9 -20.49 -8.34 -13.48
CA SER A 9 -21.70 -8.57 -12.69
C SER A 9 -22.44 -7.24 -12.53
N LEU A 10 -23.62 -7.14 -13.13
CA LEU A 10 -24.47 -5.96 -13.07
C LEU A 10 -25.25 -5.94 -11.76
N LEU A 11 -25.41 -4.78 -11.15
CA LEU A 11 -26.33 -4.61 -10.02
C LEU A 11 -27.76 -4.92 -10.44
N GLN A 12 -28.11 -4.59 -11.69
CA GLN A 12 -29.40 -4.89 -12.30
C GLN A 12 -29.22 -5.11 -13.81
N CYS A 13 -29.92 -6.10 -14.35
CA CYS A 13 -29.91 -6.37 -15.79
C CYS A 13 -30.92 -5.52 -16.58
N LYS A 14 -31.83 -4.82 -15.90
CA LYS A 14 -32.96 -4.07 -16.48
C LYS A 14 -33.06 -2.68 -15.85
N LYS A 15 -33.66 -1.72 -16.54
CA LYS A 15 -33.76 -0.33 -16.07
C LYS A 15 -34.62 -0.21 -14.81
N GLU A 16 -34.06 0.34 -13.75
CA GLU A 16 -34.82 0.55 -12.51
C GLU A 16 -35.93 1.61 -12.68
N THR A 17 -37.15 1.33 -12.22
CA THR A 17 -38.27 2.30 -12.23
C THR A 17 -38.98 2.37 -10.87
N PRO A 18 -39.05 3.56 -10.23
CA PRO A 18 -38.37 4.79 -10.60
C PRO A 18 -36.86 4.68 -10.39
N ALA A 19 -36.07 5.13 -11.38
CA ALA A 19 -34.62 5.09 -11.28
C ALA A 19 -34.15 6.01 -10.15
N GLN A 20 -33.45 5.45 -9.15
CA GLN A 20 -32.81 6.25 -8.09
C GLN A 20 -31.56 7.01 -8.58
N SER A 21 -31.03 6.62 -9.74
CA SER A 21 -29.79 7.12 -10.32
C SER A 21 -29.88 7.05 -11.85
N PRO A 22 -29.31 8.01 -12.60
CA PRO A 22 -29.22 7.94 -14.07
C PRO A 22 -28.25 6.84 -14.56
N PHE A 23 -27.53 6.20 -13.63
CA PHE A 23 -26.58 5.14 -13.92
C PHE A 23 -26.91 3.85 -13.17
N ASN A 24 -26.63 2.73 -13.83
CA ASN A 24 -26.46 1.42 -13.24
C ASN A 24 -25.02 1.23 -12.73
N PHE A 25 -24.83 0.28 -11.82
CA PHE A 25 -23.53 -0.08 -11.28
C PHE A 25 -23.20 -1.53 -11.66
N ALA A 26 -21.93 -1.81 -11.92
CA ALA A 26 -21.46 -3.15 -12.16
C ALA A 26 -20.04 -3.34 -11.61
N ASN A 27 -19.64 -4.60 -11.50
CA ASN A 27 -18.29 -4.97 -11.09
C ASN A 27 -17.67 -5.90 -12.11
N LEU A 28 -16.54 -5.48 -12.68
CA LEU A 28 -15.72 -6.27 -13.58
C LEU A 28 -14.67 -7.04 -12.78
N PHE A 29 -14.50 -8.33 -13.10
CA PHE A 29 -13.50 -9.18 -12.45
C PHE A 29 -12.40 -9.56 -13.43
N LEU A 30 -11.16 -9.28 -13.03
CA LEU A 30 -9.93 -9.70 -13.68
C LEU A 30 -9.30 -10.81 -12.84
N LYS A 31 -8.91 -11.91 -13.47
CA LYS A 31 -8.26 -13.02 -12.78
C LYS A 31 -7.05 -13.49 -13.54
N SER A 32 -5.89 -13.41 -12.92
CA SER A 32 -4.68 -13.96 -13.51
C SER A 32 -4.71 -15.49 -13.51
N PRO A 33 -4.04 -16.13 -14.48
CA PRO A 33 -3.84 -17.56 -14.45
C PRO A 33 -3.02 -17.96 -13.22
N LYS A 34 -3.13 -19.24 -12.86
CA LYS A 34 -2.15 -19.87 -11.96
C LYS A 34 -0.82 -19.95 -12.70
N GLY A 35 0.28 -19.74 -11.97
CA GLY A 35 1.62 -19.79 -12.53
C GLY A 35 2.66 -20.00 -11.46
N GLU A 36 3.86 -20.36 -11.92
CA GLU A 36 5.04 -20.55 -11.11
C GLU A 36 5.98 -19.35 -11.29
N ILE A 37 7.02 -19.27 -10.46
CA ILE A 37 8.07 -18.26 -10.62
C ILE A 37 8.71 -18.46 -12.00
N ALA A 38 8.81 -17.37 -12.77
CA ALA A 38 9.46 -17.43 -14.07
C ALA A 38 10.94 -17.84 -13.89
N ASN A 39 11.40 -18.81 -14.68
CA ASN A 39 12.79 -19.24 -14.72
C ASN A 39 13.66 -18.18 -15.42
N LEU A 40 13.91 -17.10 -14.69
CA LEU A 40 14.67 -15.93 -15.08
C LEU A 40 15.78 -15.70 -14.07
N VAL A 41 16.78 -14.92 -14.50
CA VAL A 41 17.73 -14.33 -13.56
C VAL A 41 17.10 -13.06 -13.00
N TRP A 42 17.03 -12.95 -11.68
CA TRP A 42 16.46 -11.79 -11.01
C TRP A 42 17.57 -10.90 -10.47
N HIS A 43 17.36 -9.59 -10.50
CA HIS A 43 18.23 -8.63 -9.87
C HIS A 43 17.39 -7.65 -9.03
N LEU A 44 17.51 -7.78 -7.72
CA LEU A 44 16.83 -6.91 -6.76
C LEU A 44 17.77 -5.78 -6.34
N ILE A 45 17.34 -4.54 -6.56
CA ILE A 45 18.09 -3.34 -6.19
C ILE A 45 17.37 -2.70 -5.01
N LEU A 46 17.98 -2.73 -3.83
CA LEU A 46 17.43 -2.17 -2.61
C LEU A 46 18.09 -0.82 -2.32
N SER A 47 17.29 0.24 -2.36
CA SER A 47 17.70 1.57 -1.92
C SER A 47 17.08 1.85 -0.56
N VAL A 48 17.90 1.89 0.49
CA VAL A 48 17.41 1.98 1.87
C VAL A 48 17.88 3.26 2.53
N ASP A 49 16.94 4.07 2.99
CA ASP A 49 17.24 5.29 3.73
C ASP A 49 18.00 4.97 5.01
N PHE A 50 19.04 5.72 5.31
CA PHE A 50 19.74 5.70 6.60
C PHE A 50 20.02 7.11 7.11
N SER A 51 19.16 8.05 6.72
CA SER A 51 19.17 9.44 7.19
C SER A 51 19.06 9.52 8.72
N GLY A 52 19.36 10.69 9.29
CA GLY A 52 19.28 10.88 10.74
C GLY A 52 17.91 10.56 11.36
N SER A 53 16.80 10.71 10.61
CA SER A 53 15.45 10.35 11.08
C SER A 53 15.29 8.85 11.33
N MET A 54 16.02 8.01 10.58
CA MET A 54 15.96 6.56 10.71
C MET A 54 16.51 6.06 12.05
N GLY A 55 17.17 6.92 12.84
CA GLY A 55 17.59 6.64 14.22
C GLY A 55 16.49 6.80 15.27
N ALA A 56 15.30 7.29 14.89
CA ALA A 56 14.18 7.41 15.81
C ALA A 56 13.70 6.03 16.28
N THR A 57 13.63 5.85 17.59
CA THR A 57 13.19 4.61 18.23
C THR A 57 11.66 4.49 18.20
N SER A 58 11.17 3.33 17.79
CA SER A 58 9.75 2.96 17.83
C SER A 58 9.33 2.46 19.22
N SER A 59 8.05 2.15 19.40
CA SER A 59 7.52 1.67 20.69
C SER A 59 8.10 0.33 21.17
N ASP A 60 8.69 -0.44 20.26
CA ASP A 60 9.35 -1.72 20.51
C ASP A 60 10.83 -1.57 20.92
N GLY A 61 11.33 -0.34 21.01
CA GLY A 61 12.73 -0.07 21.38
C GLY A 61 13.72 -0.18 20.23
N LEU A 62 13.27 -0.48 19.01
CA LEU A 62 14.10 -0.55 17.82
C LEU A 62 13.94 0.71 16.96
N SER A 63 15.03 1.13 16.32
CA SER A 63 15.04 2.24 15.37
C SER A 63 14.45 1.83 14.01
N SER A 64 13.94 2.80 13.24
CA SER A 64 13.51 2.56 11.85
C SER A 64 14.62 1.90 11.02
N LEU A 65 15.90 2.25 11.27
CA LEU A 65 17.03 1.64 10.57
C LEU A 65 17.23 0.18 10.95
N GLU A 66 17.11 -0.19 12.23
CA GLU A 66 17.17 -1.59 12.67
C GLU A 66 16.05 -2.42 12.05
N HIS A 67 14.86 -1.84 11.95
CA HIS A 67 13.74 -2.44 11.23
C HIS A 67 14.04 -2.65 9.75
N ALA A 68 14.60 -1.64 9.09
CA ALA A 68 15.01 -1.75 7.69
C ALA A 68 16.09 -2.84 7.49
N LYS A 69 17.09 -2.92 8.38
CA LYS A 69 18.11 -3.99 8.36
C LYS A 69 17.48 -5.37 8.50
N ASN A 70 16.56 -5.55 9.44
CA ASN A 70 15.84 -6.81 9.63
C ASN A 70 15.02 -7.18 8.37
N VAL A 71 14.37 -6.20 7.74
CA VAL A 71 13.66 -6.42 6.46
C VAL A 71 14.61 -6.89 5.36
N ILE A 72 15.78 -6.26 5.19
CA ILE A 72 16.79 -6.69 4.22
C ILE A 72 17.19 -8.16 4.45
N LEU A 73 17.51 -8.52 5.69
CA LEU A 73 17.92 -9.88 6.04
C LEU A 73 16.80 -10.91 5.79
N ASN A 74 15.54 -10.55 6.06
CA ASN A 74 14.41 -11.42 5.80
C ASN A 74 14.15 -11.60 4.30
N ILE A 75 14.29 -10.54 3.50
CA ILE A 75 14.22 -10.62 2.02
C ILE A 75 15.30 -11.58 1.52
N LEU A 76 16.54 -11.42 2.00
CA LEU A 76 17.68 -12.26 1.61
C LEU A 76 17.45 -13.74 1.94
N ARG A 77 17.05 -14.05 3.18
CA ARG A 77 16.73 -15.43 3.61
C ARG A 77 15.56 -16.03 2.85
N PHE A 78 14.58 -15.20 2.47
CA PHE A 78 13.48 -15.67 1.64
C PHE A 78 13.97 -16.03 0.23
N VAL A 79 14.75 -15.14 -0.37
CA VAL A 79 15.28 -15.31 -1.73
C VAL A 79 16.21 -16.53 -1.85
N ASP A 80 17.06 -16.78 -0.85
CA ASP A 80 17.95 -17.95 -0.78
C ASP A 80 17.19 -19.29 -0.76
N ARG A 81 15.92 -19.28 -0.35
CA ARG A 81 15.04 -20.46 -0.37
C ARG A 81 14.36 -20.69 -1.72
N LEU A 82 14.48 -19.77 -2.67
CA LEU A 82 13.87 -19.90 -3.99
C LEU A 82 14.78 -20.71 -4.93
N ASP A 83 14.16 -21.54 -5.77
CA ASP A 83 14.86 -22.29 -6.83
C ASP A 83 15.06 -21.42 -8.09
N VAL A 84 15.60 -20.21 -7.91
CA VAL A 84 15.95 -19.28 -9.01
C VAL A 84 17.21 -18.50 -8.67
N THR A 85 17.96 -18.09 -9.69
CA THR A 85 19.13 -17.23 -9.49
C THR A 85 18.70 -15.80 -9.22
N VAL A 86 19.08 -15.29 -8.05
CA VAL A 86 18.82 -13.89 -7.67
C VAL A 86 20.13 -13.20 -7.31
N TYR A 87 20.37 -12.07 -7.97
CA TYR A 87 21.39 -11.10 -7.62
C TYR A 87 20.78 -9.99 -6.77
N ILE A 88 21.55 -9.44 -5.85
CA ILE A 88 21.15 -8.30 -5.04
C ILE A 88 22.17 -7.17 -5.10
N THR A 89 21.66 -5.95 -5.18
CA THR A 89 22.42 -4.71 -4.95
C THR A 89 21.78 -4.00 -3.78
N ILE A 90 22.55 -3.63 -2.76
CA ILE A 90 22.07 -2.91 -1.60
C ILE A 90 22.84 -1.61 -1.49
N ARG A 91 22.11 -0.50 -1.60
CA ARG A 91 22.63 0.84 -1.32
C ARG A 91 21.85 1.47 -0.19
N MET A 92 22.57 1.85 0.85
CA MET A 92 22.05 2.77 1.85
C MET A 92 22.16 4.19 1.28
N PHE A 93 21.12 5.02 1.38
CA PHE A 93 21.15 6.38 0.87
C PHE A 93 20.86 7.45 1.94
N ASP A 94 21.68 8.50 1.88
CA ASP A 94 21.56 9.77 2.58
C ASP A 94 21.93 10.84 1.56
N ASN A 95 22.82 11.80 1.87
CA ASN A 95 23.37 12.72 0.88
C ASN A 95 24.51 12.14 0.03
N ASP A 96 25.31 11.23 0.60
CA ASP A 96 26.54 10.70 -0.01
C ASP A 96 26.33 9.26 -0.53
N GLY A 97 25.44 8.50 0.11
CA GLY A 97 25.19 7.09 -0.14
C GLY A 97 26.31 6.18 0.38
N LEU A 98 25.97 4.92 0.57
CA LEU A 98 26.88 3.85 0.97
C LEU A 98 26.44 2.56 0.26
N VAL A 99 27.34 2.00 -0.54
CA VAL A 99 27.11 0.74 -1.23
C VAL A 99 27.52 -0.40 -0.29
N ILE A 100 26.58 -1.28 0.04
CA ILE A 100 26.84 -2.47 0.88
C ILE A 100 27.28 -3.64 0.00
N CYS A 101 26.62 -3.82 -1.14
CA CYS A 101 27.01 -4.78 -2.16
C CYS A 101 26.42 -4.39 -3.53
N GLU A 102 27.08 -4.83 -4.59
CA GLU A 102 26.64 -4.66 -5.98
C GLU A 102 26.57 -6.03 -6.67
N LYS A 103 25.40 -6.35 -7.23
CA LYS A 103 25.13 -7.55 -8.02
C LYS A 103 25.70 -8.84 -7.39
N LEU A 104 25.54 -9.00 -6.08
CA LEU A 104 25.99 -10.17 -5.36
C LEU A 104 24.97 -11.30 -5.54
N CYS A 105 25.42 -12.50 -5.95
CA CYS A 105 24.54 -13.66 -6.00
C CYS A 105 24.11 -14.02 -4.58
N VAL A 106 22.81 -14.16 -4.34
CA VAL A 106 22.30 -14.47 -3.01
C VAL A 106 22.55 -15.95 -2.71
N ASP A 107 23.40 -16.20 -1.73
CA ASP A 107 23.64 -17.50 -1.10
C ASP A 107 23.93 -17.30 0.41
N ALA A 108 24.04 -18.39 1.17
CA ALA A 108 24.31 -18.33 2.61
C ALA A 108 25.58 -17.53 2.99
N ALA A 109 26.62 -17.54 2.15
CA ALA A 109 27.86 -16.79 2.41
C ALA A 109 27.64 -15.28 2.16
N ALA A 110 26.98 -14.93 1.06
CA ALA A 110 26.58 -13.56 0.74
C ALA A 110 25.71 -12.93 1.83
N ILE A 111 24.76 -13.70 2.37
CA ILE A 111 23.91 -13.25 3.48
C ILE A 111 24.74 -12.89 4.71
N GLN A 112 25.72 -13.74 5.06
CA GLN A 112 26.60 -13.49 6.20
C GLN A 112 27.45 -12.23 5.97
N THR A 113 28.02 -12.06 4.78
CA THR A 113 28.78 -10.85 4.42
C THR A 113 27.93 -9.59 4.54
N ILE A 114 26.72 -9.58 3.98
CA ILE A 114 25.81 -8.43 4.06
C ILE A 114 25.42 -8.17 5.52
N GLN A 115 25.14 -9.20 6.31
CA GLN A 115 24.80 -9.05 7.72
C GLN A 115 25.93 -8.38 8.51
N ASP A 116 27.18 -8.73 8.23
CA ASP A 116 28.35 -8.15 8.89
C ASP A 116 28.57 -6.69 8.49
N GLU A 117 28.40 -6.34 7.21
CA GLU A 117 28.45 -4.94 6.75
C GLU A 117 27.33 -4.09 7.36
N LEU A 118 26.10 -4.60 7.42
CA LEU A 118 24.95 -3.88 7.99
C LEU A 118 25.12 -3.56 9.47
N LYS A 119 25.92 -4.31 10.24
CA LYS A 119 26.20 -3.99 11.66
C LYS A 119 26.88 -2.63 11.83
N ASN A 120 27.66 -2.20 10.83
CA ASN A 120 28.44 -0.97 10.88
C ASN A 120 27.71 0.25 10.30
N VAL A 121 26.46 0.09 9.86
CA VAL A 121 25.65 1.19 9.31
C VAL A 121 24.92 1.92 10.43
N PHE A 122 25.11 3.24 10.54
CA PHE A 122 24.46 4.08 11.54
C PHE A 122 23.71 5.25 10.89
N PRO A 123 22.59 5.73 11.47
CA PRO A 123 21.83 6.85 10.93
C PRO A 123 22.69 8.11 10.81
N ARG A 124 22.68 8.79 9.65
CA ARG A 124 23.43 10.03 9.42
C ARG A 124 22.87 10.84 8.26
N GLY A 125 23.23 12.13 8.16
CA GLY A 125 22.90 12.94 6.98
C GLY A 125 21.41 13.22 6.80
N SER A 126 21.03 13.64 5.59
CA SER A 126 19.64 13.90 5.18
C SER A 126 19.20 12.99 4.03
N THR A 127 17.90 12.99 3.72
CA THR A 127 17.28 12.08 2.75
C THR A 127 17.37 12.64 1.33
N ASN A 128 18.13 12.00 0.44
CA ASN A 128 18.18 12.33 -1.00
C ASN A 128 17.61 11.18 -1.85
N ILE A 129 16.28 11.14 -1.98
CA ILE A 129 15.55 10.11 -2.74
C ILE A 129 15.98 10.12 -4.22
N LYS A 130 16.25 11.29 -4.81
CA LYS A 130 16.66 11.39 -6.21
C LYS A 130 18.00 10.69 -6.45
N SER A 131 18.99 10.92 -5.59
CA SER A 131 20.29 10.22 -5.66
C SER A 131 20.13 8.70 -5.53
N ALA A 132 19.21 8.25 -4.67
CA ALA A 132 18.88 6.82 -4.52
C ALA A 132 18.43 6.22 -5.85
N VAL A 133 17.49 6.89 -6.51
CA VAL A 133 16.93 6.49 -7.81
C VAL A 133 17.94 6.62 -8.95
N GLU A 134 18.77 7.67 -8.97
CA GLU A 134 19.81 7.87 -10.00
C GLU A 134 20.84 6.76 -10.03
N TYR A 135 21.27 6.33 -8.85
CA TYR A 135 22.24 5.25 -8.72
C TYR A 135 21.72 3.93 -9.32
N VAL A 136 20.40 3.72 -9.36
CA VAL A 136 19.83 2.56 -10.05
C VAL A 136 20.20 2.58 -11.53
N ASN A 137 20.24 3.74 -12.20
CA ASN A 137 20.73 3.82 -13.58
C ASN A 137 22.21 3.43 -13.68
N THR A 138 23.05 3.86 -12.73
CA THR A 138 24.46 3.46 -12.69
C THR A 138 24.60 1.94 -12.61
N VAL A 139 23.89 1.31 -11.67
CA VAL A 139 23.84 -0.15 -11.51
C VAL A 139 23.37 -0.82 -12.79
N LEU A 140 22.32 -0.30 -13.43
CA LEU A 140 21.81 -0.84 -14.68
C LEU A 140 22.78 -0.65 -15.85
N MET A 141 23.55 0.43 -15.91
CA MET A 141 24.51 0.70 -16.98
C MET A 141 25.80 -0.11 -16.82
N GLU A 142 26.33 -0.20 -15.60
CA GLU A 142 27.57 -0.93 -15.29
C GLU A 142 27.36 -2.45 -15.30
N HIS A 143 26.15 -2.90 -14.96
CA HIS A 143 25.82 -4.30 -14.91
C HIS A 143 24.86 -4.77 -15.99
N ALA A 144 24.42 -3.88 -16.89
CA ALA A 144 23.87 -4.26 -18.18
C ALA A 144 24.89 -5.22 -18.80
N PRO A 145 24.54 -6.51 -18.95
CA PRO A 145 25.49 -7.43 -19.55
C PRO A 145 25.85 -6.88 -20.94
N ALA A 146 27.13 -6.66 -21.21
CA ALA A 146 27.64 -6.52 -22.57
C ALA A 146 27.19 -7.72 -23.45
N ASP A 147 26.76 -8.82 -22.81
CA ASP A 147 26.25 -10.07 -23.38
C ASP A 147 24.72 -10.17 -23.56
N VAL A 148 23.88 -9.17 -23.21
CA VAL A 148 22.42 -9.22 -23.50
C VAL A 148 22.15 -9.29 -25.01
N GLN A 149 23.09 -8.84 -25.83
CA GLN A 149 23.00 -8.99 -27.29
C GLN A 149 23.36 -10.40 -27.81
N ARG A 150 23.83 -11.35 -26.97
CA ARG A 150 24.40 -12.64 -27.46
C ARG A 150 23.80 -13.94 -26.90
N ARG A 151 22.60 -13.94 -26.31
CA ARG A 151 21.80 -15.14 -25.88
C ARG A 151 21.97 -15.58 -24.41
N GLY A 152 22.19 -14.65 -23.47
CA GLY A 152 22.06 -14.94 -22.03
C GLY A 152 20.60 -14.93 -21.54
N PRO A 153 20.29 -15.53 -20.37
CA PRO A 153 18.95 -15.44 -19.77
C PRO A 153 18.57 -13.98 -19.49
N HIS A 154 17.34 -13.60 -19.81
CA HIS A 154 16.82 -12.26 -19.58
C HIS A 154 16.87 -11.93 -18.07
N VAL A 155 17.71 -10.95 -17.70
CA VAL A 155 17.79 -10.45 -16.32
C VAL A 155 16.61 -9.52 -16.06
N ARG A 156 15.78 -9.84 -15.07
CA ARG A 156 14.69 -8.98 -14.62
C ARG A 156 15.17 -8.11 -13.46
N ASN A 157 15.24 -6.80 -13.70
CA ASN A 157 15.63 -5.82 -12.69
C ASN A 157 14.40 -5.25 -11.99
N THR A 158 14.44 -5.21 -10.67
CA THR A 158 13.41 -4.58 -9.84
C THR A 158 14.07 -3.72 -8.78
N HIS A 159 13.55 -2.50 -8.58
CA HIS A 159 14.00 -1.57 -7.57
C HIS A 159 12.99 -1.47 -6.43
N ILE A 160 13.46 -1.57 -5.20
CA ILE A 160 12.66 -1.37 -3.99
C ILE A 160 13.33 -0.25 -3.17
N LEU A 161 12.61 0.84 -2.94
CA LEU A 161 13.05 1.98 -2.16
C LEU A 161 12.36 2.01 -0.80
N LEU A 162 13.12 2.08 0.29
CA LEU A 162 12.62 2.18 1.68
C LEU A 162 13.01 3.54 2.26
N THR A 163 12.06 4.29 2.82
CA THR A 163 12.34 5.58 3.48
C THR A 163 11.35 5.89 4.59
N ASP A 164 11.80 6.56 5.65
CA ASP A 164 10.93 7.07 6.73
C ASP A 164 10.61 8.57 6.62
N GLY A 165 11.20 9.25 5.62
CA GLY A 165 11.32 10.70 5.60
C GLY A 165 10.75 11.38 4.35
N CYS A 166 10.89 12.71 4.35
CA CYS A 166 10.74 13.54 3.16
C CYS A 166 12.14 13.80 2.56
N PRO A 167 12.27 14.07 1.25
CA PRO A 167 13.50 14.62 0.70
C PRO A 167 13.84 15.93 1.42
N TYR A 168 14.96 15.95 2.13
CA TYR A 168 15.45 17.12 2.86
C TYR A 168 16.88 17.39 2.44
N GLY A 169 17.22 18.67 2.26
CA GLY A 169 18.60 19.08 2.00
C GLY A 169 19.07 18.95 0.54
N ASP A 170 18.18 18.61 -0.40
CA ASP A 170 18.49 18.48 -1.82
C ASP A 170 17.67 19.46 -2.71
N GLU A 171 17.87 19.38 -4.03
CA GLU A 171 17.10 20.18 -5.00
C GLU A 171 15.62 19.76 -5.04
N THR A 172 15.29 18.51 -4.70
CA THR A 172 13.91 18.04 -4.58
C THR A 172 13.15 18.85 -3.53
N PHE A 173 13.76 19.07 -2.36
CA PHE A 173 13.19 19.91 -1.32
C PHE A 173 12.94 21.35 -1.83
N ARG A 174 13.89 21.91 -2.59
CA ARG A 174 13.78 23.27 -3.16
C ARG A 174 12.68 23.40 -4.22
N VAL A 175 12.44 22.36 -5.02
CA VAL A 175 11.26 22.28 -5.90
C VAL A 175 9.97 22.40 -5.08
N GLY A 176 9.87 21.66 -3.98
CA GLY A 176 8.71 21.73 -3.09
C GLY A 176 8.53 23.11 -2.44
N GLU A 177 9.61 23.72 -1.94
CA GLU A 177 9.56 25.07 -1.35
C GLU A 177 9.15 26.14 -2.37
N ARG A 178 9.57 26.04 -3.64
CA ARG A 178 9.13 26.97 -4.70
C ARG A 178 7.62 26.89 -4.93
N VAL A 179 7.06 25.68 -5.00
CA VAL A 179 5.61 25.49 -5.15
C VAL A 179 4.87 26.03 -3.92
N ARG A 180 5.39 25.79 -2.72
CA ARG A 180 4.83 26.33 -1.47
C ARG A 180 4.84 27.87 -1.46
N ALA A 181 5.96 28.48 -1.85
CA ALA A 181 6.11 29.93 -1.88
C ALA A 181 5.10 30.60 -2.83
N ASN A 182 4.65 29.88 -3.86
CA ASN A 182 3.61 30.32 -4.80
C ASN A 182 2.18 29.95 -4.36
N GLY A 183 1.97 29.60 -3.09
CA GLY A 183 0.65 29.24 -2.55
C GLY A 183 0.16 27.85 -2.94
N GLY A 184 1.05 26.97 -3.43
CA GLY A 184 0.70 25.61 -3.81
C GLY A 184 0.27 24.76 -2.61
N SER A 185 -0.75 23.92 -2.84
CA SER A 185 -1.24 22.97 -1.84
C SER A 185 -0.20 21.89 -1.51
N PRO A 186 -0.33 21.18 -0.37
CA PRO A 186 0.51 20.02 -0.06
C PRO A 186 0.55 18.96 -1.17
N HIS A 187 -0.58 18.78 -1.86
CA HIS A 187 -0.67 17.89 -3.02
C HIS A 187 0.18 18.40 -4.19
N ALA A 188 0.06 19.68 -4.55
CA ALA A 188 0.85 20.28 -5.63
C ALA A 188 2.36 20.21 -5.36
N ILE A 189 2.77 20.38 -4.09
CA ILE A 189 4.16 20.22 -3.65
C ILE A 189 4.62 18.77 -3.91
N ALA A 190 3.85 17.78 -3.48
CA ALA A 190 4.19 16.37 -3.66
C ALA A 190 4.28 15.97 -5.14
N VAL A 191 3.35 16.44 -5.98
CA VAL A 191 3.38 16.24 -7.44
C VAL A 191 4.65 16.81 -8.06
N ALA A 192 5.01 18.05 -7.72
CA ALA A 192 6.20 18.68 -8.27
C ALA A 192 7.50 17.96 -7.86
N MET A 193 7.58 17.53 -6.61
CA MET A 193 8.70 16.73 -6.11
C MET A 193 8.78 15.35 -6.81
N ALA A 194 7.64 14.67 -6.98
CA ALA A 194 7.58 13.37 -7.67
C ALA A 194 8.06 13.48 -9.12
N ASN A 195 7.55 14.48 -9.86
CA ASN A 195 7.97 14.73 -11.24
C ASN A 195 9.47 15.02 -11.34
N TYR A 196 10.03 15.77 -10.40
CA TYR A 196 11.47 16.05 -10.37
C TYR A 196 12.30 14.77 -10.14
N ILE A 197 11.92 13.92 -9.18
CA ILE A 197 12.59 12.62 -8.95
C ILE A 197 12.42 11.71 -10.18
N HIS A 198 11.24 11.70 -10.81
CA HIS A 198 10.95 10.85 -11.95
C HIS A 198 11.85 11.13 -13.17
N THR A 199 12.36 12.35 -13.33
CA THR A 199 13.36 12.66 -14.38
C THR A 199 14.62 11.81 -14.30
N SER A 200 14.90 11.24 -13.12
CA SER A 200 16.03 10.35 -12.85
C SER A 200 15.64 8.88 -12.75
N MET A 201 14.35 8.53 -12.85
CA MET A 201 13.91 7.15 -12.70
C MET A 201 14.36 6.28 -13.89
N PRO A 202 14.91 5.09 -13.63
CA PRO A 202 15.23 4.14 -14.67
C PRO A 202 13.98 3.72 -15.45
N THR A 203 14.12 3.64 -16.76
CA THR A 203 13.06 3.14 -17.65
C THR A 203 13.13 1.62 -17.76
N GLY A 204 11.99 0.97 -18.00
CA GLY A 204 11.93 -0.48 -18.23
C GLY A 204 12.16 -1.35 -17.00
N ILE A 205 12.19 -0.77 -15.78
CA ILE A 205 12.22 -1.54 -14.53
C ILE A 205 11.00 -1.24 -13.67
N GLU A 206 10.71 -2.16 -12.76
CA GLU A 206 9.64 -2.04 -11.78
C GLU A 206 10.14 -1.33 -10.52
N ASN A 207 9.47 -0.27 -10.08
CA ASN A 207 9.84 0.49 -8.87
C ASN A 207 8.77 0.35 -7.78
N TYR A 208 9.16 -0.23 -6.65
CA TYR A 208 8.35 -0.33 -5.44
C TYR A 208 8.86 0.65 -4.38
N PHE A 209 7.94 1.31 -3.69
CA PHE A 209 8.25 2.29 -2.65
C PHE A 209 7.64 1.84 -1.32
N ILE A 210 8.42 1.89 -0.25
CA ILE A 210 7.99 1.52 1.10
C ILE A 210 8.23 2.71 2.02
N GLY A 211 7.15 3.23 2.59
CA GLY A 211 7.18 4.26 3.62
C GLY A 211 7.19 3.66 5.02
N LEU A 212 8.16 4.06 5.84
CA LEU A 212 8.33 3.63 7.22
C LEU A 212 7.84 4.73 8.18
N GLY A 213 6.86 4.41 9.02
CA GLY A 213 6.42 5.31 10.09
C GLY A 213 5.69 6.59 9.64
N ALA A 214 5.16 7.32 10.60
CA ALA A 214 4.21 8.40 10.35
C ALA A 214 4.81 9.70 9.74
N GLN A 215 6.14 9.78 9.61
CA GLN A 215 6.84 10.97 9.08
C GLN A 215 7.08 10.92 7.57
N VAL A 216 6.78 9.78 6.94
CA VAL A 216 7.00 9.63 5.50
C VAL A 216 6.09 10.53 4.68
N ASN A 217 6.63 11.08 3.58
CA ASN A 217 5.83 11.79 2.59
C ASN A 217 5.03 10.81 1.72
N SER A 218 3.95 10.25 2.26
CA SER A 218 3.11 9.30 1.53
C SER A 218 2.52 9.88 0.24
N MET A 219 2.21 11.18 0.17
CA MET A 219 1.73 11.81 -1.05
C MET A 219 2.79 11.78 -2.15
N LEU A 220 4.05 12.10 -1.82
CA LEU A 220 5.17 12.01 -2.75
C LEU A 220 5.34 10.60 -3.30
N LEU A 221 5.40 9.60 -2.41
CA LEU A 221 5.61 8.21 -2.82
C LEU A 221 4.44 7.65 -3.64
N ASN A 222 3.20 8.03 -3.32
CA ASN A 222 2.05 7.66 -4.14
C ASN A 222 2.08 8.31 -5.53
N HIS A 223 2.52 9.57 -5.63
CA HIS A 223 2.69 10.22 -6.93
C HIS A 223 3.83 9.61 -7.74
N LEU A 224 4.89 9.11 -7.11
CA LEU A 224 5.91 8.34 -7.83
C LEU A 224 5.37 7.04 -8.42
N VAL A 225 4.37 6.42 -7.77
CA VAL A 225 3.73 5.20 -8.27
C VAL A 225 2.80 5.47 -9.44
N SER A 226 2.17 6.64 -9.51
CA SER A 226 1.30 7.00 -10.64
C SER A 226 2.08 7.40 -11.90
N LEU A 227 3.39 7.63 -11.78
CA LEU A 227 4.28 7.93 -12.90
C LEU A 227 4.79 6.64 -13.57
N PRO A 228 5.17 6.70 -14.87
CA PRO A 228 5.70 5.54 -15.60
C PRO A 228 6.85 4.83 -14.86
N GLY A 229 6.79 3.50 -14.80
CA GLY A 229 7.78 2.66 -14.08
C GLY A 229 7.51 2.51 -12.58
N GLY A 230 6.56 3.25 -12.02
CA GLY A 230 6.04 3.02 -10.67
C GLY A 230 5.13 1.79 -10.60
N CYS A 231 5.31 0.94 -9.59
CA CYS A 231 4.53 -0.29 -9.42
C CYS A 231 3.65 -0.30 -8.17
N GLY A 232 4.16 0.20 -7.04
CA GLY A 232 3.38 0.20 -5.81
C GLY A 232 4.03 0.96 -4.65
N TYR A 233 3.20 1.63 -3.86
CA TYR A 233 3.60 2.26 -2.59
C TYR A 233 3.03 1.47 -1.43
N HIS A 234 3.84 1.01 -0.50
CA HIS A 234 3.43 0.31 0.70
C HIS A 234 3.79 1.09 1.95
N PHE A 235 2.96 1.00 2.97
CA PHE A 235 3.17 1.70 4.23
C PHE A 235 3.37 0.69 5.35
N VAL A 236 4.43 0.88 6.13
CA VAL A 236 4.78 0.05 7.28
C VAL A 236 4.84 0.96 8.49
N ASN A 237 3.91 0.77 9.41
CA ASN A 237 3.87 1.52 10.66
C ASN A 237 4.37 0.73 11.88
N ASN A 238 4.47 -0.59 11.74
CA ASN A 238 4.96 -1.51 12.74
C ASN A 238 5.87 -2.52 12.05
N ALA A 239 7.07 -2.69 12.56
CA ALA A 239 8.06 -3.61 12.03
C ALA A 239 7.64 -5.08 12.14
N GLU A 240 6.87 -5.45 13.16
CA GLU A 240 6.29 -6.79 13.29
C GLU A 240 5.38 -7.11 12.09
N LEU A 241 4.77 -6.08 11.48
CA LEU A 241 3.90 -6.20 10.32
C LEU A 241 4.63 -5.95 8.99
N ALA A 242 5.86 -5.43 9.02
CA ALA A 242 6.69 -5.22 7.82
C ALA A 242 6.83 -6.52 7.03
N GLY A 243 6.92 -7.64 7.76
CA GLY A 243 6.82 -9.02 7.29
C GLY A 243 5.86 -9.22 6.12
N LEU A 244 4.61 -8.85 6.36
CA LEU A 244 3.51 -9.05 5.42
C LEU A 244 3.63 -8.14 4.19
N VAL A 245 4.23 -6.96 4.35
CA VAL A 245 4.35 -5.95 3.30
C VAL A 245 5.41 -6.34 2.27
N TYR A 246 6.65 -6.62 2.70
CA TYR A 246 7.67 -7.03 1.73
C TYR A 246 7.35 -8.41 1.16
N ALA A 247 6.65 -9.26 1.92
CA ALA A 247 6.11 -10.48 1.39
C ALA A 247 5.19 -10.20 0.18
N GLU A 248 4.18 -9.34 0.32
CA GLU A 248 3.32 -8.98 -0.80
C GLU A 248 4.10 -8.45 -2.01
N ILE A 249 5.11 -7.59 -1.78
CA ILE A 249 5.95 -7.03 -2.85
C ILE A 249 6.73 -8.11 -3.59
N LEU A 250 7.42 -8.98 -2.86
CA LEU A 250 8.21 -10.06 -3.44
C LEU A 250 7.32 -11.08 -4.18
N TYR A 251 6.11 -11.35 -3.69
CA TYR A 251 5.13 -12.15 -4.43
C TYR A 251 4.79 -11.48 -5.77
N ASP A 252 4.56 -10.16 -5.75
CA ASP A 252 4.26 -9.40 -6.97
C ASP A 252 5.42 -9.39 -7.97
N ILE A 253 6.66 -9.41 -7.48
CA ILE A 253 7.85 -9.48 -8.31
C ILE A 253 7.99 -10.87 -8.95
N PHE A 254 8.08 -11.91 -8.11
CA PHE A 254 8.43 -13.26 -8.56
C PHE A 254 7.28 -13.98 -9.28
N TYR A 255 6.04 -13.67 -8.93
CA TYR A 255 4.85 -14.28 -9.53
C TYR A 255 4.13 -13.36 -10.52
N SER A 256 4.76 -12.27 -10.97
CA SER A 256 4.19 -11.39 -12.02
C SER A 256 3.94 -12.18 -13.32
N CYS A 257 2.68 -12.27 -13.77
CA CYS A 257 2.33 -12.98 -15.01
C CYS A 257 1.76 -12.07 -16.10
N ALA A 258 0.88 -11.14 -15.74
CA ALA A 258 0.27 -10.20 -16.66
C ALA A 258 0.77 -8.79 -16.36
N LYS A 259 1.28 -8.11 -17.39
CA LYS A 259 1.86 -6.77 -17.28
C LYS A 259 1.09 -5.77 -18.11
N GLU A 260 1.21 -4.49 -17.75
CA GLU A 260 0.67 -3.37 -18.53
C GLU A 260 -0.82 -3.55 -18.87
N ILE A 261 -1.62 -3.98 -17.89
CA ILE A 261 -3.04 -4.24 -18.08
C ILE A 261 -3.78 -2.91 -18.22
N VAL A 262 -4.39 -2.70 -19.37
CA VAL A 262 -5.24 -1.54 -19.67
C VAL A 262 -6.64 -2.04 -20.00
N VAL A 263 -7.63 -1.55 -19.24
CA VAL A 263 -9.04 -1.86 -19.45
C VAL A 263 -9.74 -0.65 -20.06
N LYS A 264 -10.52 -0.87 -21.12
CA LYS A 264 -11.36 0.13 -21.77
C LYS A 264 -12.81 -0.31 -21.71
N CYS A 265 -13.72 0.62 -21.48
CA CYS A 265 -15.16 0.38 -21.43
C CYS A 265 -15.88 1.29 -22.42
N GLU A 266 -16.51 0.71 -23.43
CA GLU A 266 -17.47 1.38 -24.31
C GLU A 266 -18.87 1.19 -23.73
N GLY A 267 -19.73 2.22 -23.80
CA GLY A 267 -21.06 2.20 -23.15
C GLY A 267 -21.03 2.34 -21.62
N GLY A 268 -19.86 2.60 -21.01
CA GLY A 268 -19.72 2.80 -19.56
C GLY A 268 -18.42 3.48 -19.17
N LEU A 269 -18.23 3.66 -17.86
CA LEU A 269 -17.03 4.26 -17.26
C LEU A 269 -16.47 3.38 -16.15
N LEU A 270 -15.16 3.39 -15.99
CA LEU A 270 -14.38 2.65 -14.99
C LEU A 270 -14.02 3.59 -13.84
N TYR A 271 -14.11 3.13 -12.59
CA TYR A 271 -13.75 3.96 -11.44
C TYR A 271 -12.24 3.97 -11.20
N ASP A 272 -11.62 5.14 -11.31
CA ASP A 272 -10.25 5.40 -10.87
C ASP A 272 -10.26 5.87 -9.41
N TYR A 273 -9.74 5.02 -8.51
CA TYR A 273 -9.69 5.31 -7.08
C TYR A 273 -8.60 6.34 -6.70
N LEU A 274 -7.58 6.53 -7.54
CA LEU A 274 -6.48 7.46 -7.28
C LEU A 274 -6.96 8.90 -7.44
N THR A 275 -7.69 9.17 -8.51
CA THR A 275 -8.27 10.48 -8.83
C THR A 275 -9.70 10.65 -8.33
N ASN A 276 -10.35 9.55 -7.90
CA ASN A 276 -11.77 9.51 -7.52
C ASN A 276 -12.68 10.00 -8.65
N THR A 277 -12.40 9.56 -9.87
CA THR A 277 -13.15 9.90 -11.09
C THR A 277 -13.58 8.65 -11.86
N TRP A 278 -14.59 8.80 -12.71
CA TRP A 278 -15.00 7.77 -13.66
C TRP A 278 -14.38 8.06 -15.03
N VAL A 279 -13.67 7.08 -15.60
CA VAL A 279 -12.85 7.22 -16.82
C VAL A 279 -13.18 6.11 -17.84
N PRO A 280 -13.10 6.35 -19.15
CA PRO A 280 -13.38 5.32 -20.16
C PRO A 280 -12.27 4.27 -20.26
N GLU A 281 -11.06 4.61 -19.82
CA GLU A 281 -9.87 3.77 -19.87
C GLU A 281 -9.13 3.83 -18.52
N LEU A 282 -8.75 2.68 -18.00
CA LEU A 282 -8.08 2.55 -16.71
C LEU A 282 -6.84 1.65 -16.83
N ASN A 283 -5.69 2.17 -16.39
CA ASN A 283 -4.48 1.39 -16.24
C ASN A 283 -4.49 0.65 -14.89
N ILE A 284 -4.54 -0.67 -14.95
CA ILE A 284 -4.59 -1.56 -13.79
C ILE A 284 -3.19 -1.91 -13.27
N GLY A 285 -2.16 -1.75 -14.12
CA GLY A 285 -0.77 -2.11 -13.84
C GLY A 285 -0.49 -3.59 -14.09
N ASN A 286 0.23 -4.21 -13.17
CA ASN A 286 0.62 -5.62 -13.26
C ASN A 286 -0.26 -6.48 -12.35
N LEU A 287 -0.46 -7.75 -12.73
CA LEU A 287 -1.19 -8.75 -11.95
C LEU A 287 -0.33 -10.01 -11.78
N SER A 288 -0.08 -10.35 -10.52
CA SER A 288 0.63 -11.55 -10.09
C SER A 288 -0.25 -12.79 -10.28
N CYS A 289 0.33 -13.97 -10.38
CA CYS A 289 -0.38 -15.23 -10.57
C CYS A 289 -1.45 -15.44 -9.49
N ASP A 290 -2.53 -16.14 -9.84
CA ASP A 290 -3.62 -16.53 -8.92
C ASP A 290 -4.33 -15.34 -8.22
N LYS A 291 -4.09 -14.10 -8.63
CA LYS A 291 -4.75 -12.90 -8.10
C LYS A 291 -6.04 -12.60 -8.85
N GLU A 292 -7.02 -12.16 -8.07
CA GLU A 292 -8.27 -11.60 -8.59
C GLU A 292 -8.33 -10.12 -8.24
N LYS A 293 -8.75 -9.29 -9.20
CA LYS A 293 -8.90 -7.85 -9.02
C LYS A 293 -10.24 -7.41 -9.58
N SER A 294 -11.00 -6.67 -8.78
CA SER A 294 -12.25 -6.06 -9.20
C SER A 294 -12.10 -4.61 -9.65
N VAL A 295 -12.85 -4.22 -10.68
CA VAL A 295 -12.96 -2.85 -11.17
C VAL A 295 -14.42 -2.45 -11.16
N ASN A 296 -14.74 -1.32 -10.54
CA ASN A 296 -16.11 -0.82 -10.54
C ASN A 296 -16.43 -0.15 -11.87
N VAL A 297 -17.61 -0.45 -12.41
CA VAL A 297 -18.09 0.05 -13.69
C VAL A 297 -19.41 0.80 -13.48
N GLN A 298 -19.55 1.96 -14.10
CA GLN A 298 -20.76 2.75 -14.15
C GLN A 298 -21.31 2.71 -15.57
N ILE A 299 -22.58 2.39 -15.71
CA ILE A 299 -23.25 2.24 -17.01
C ILE A 299 -24.41 3.22 -17.06
N GLN A 300 -24.55 3.99 -18.13
CA GLN A 300 -25.69 4.89 -18.27
C GLN A 300 -26.94 4.09 -18.67
N TRP A 301 -28.06 4.32 -17.96
CA TRP A 301 -29.29 3.56 -18.23
C TRP A 301 -29.76 3.71 -19.70
N ASP A 302 -29.58 4.91 -20.24
CA ASP A 302 -30.02 5.30 -21.57
C ASP A 302 -28.90 5.25 -22.62
N SER A 303 -27.82 4.47 -22.38
CA SER A 303 -26.77 4.26 -23.38
C SER A 303 -27.34 3.56 -24.62
N GLU A 304 -27.13 4.15 -25.80
CA GLU A 304 -27.43 3.51 -27.09
C GLU A 304 -26.35 2.49 -27.49
N GLN A 305 -25.16 2.58 -26.87
CA GLN A 305 -24.03 1.68 -27.13
C GLN A 305 -24.13 0.43 -26.28
N ASP A 306 -23.83 -0.72 -26.90
CA ASP A 306 -23.57 -1.97 -26.19
C ASP A 306 -22.38 -1.79 -25.22
N ILE A 307 -22.45 -2.46 -24.09
CA ILE A 307 -21.39 -2.38 -23.08
C ILE A 307 -20.30 -3.38 -23.47
N ASN A 308 -19.25 -2.85 -24.11
CA ASN A 308 -18.09 -3.62 -24.54
C ASN A 308 -16.89 -3.27 -23.69
N ILE A 309 -16.31 -4.28 -23.05
CA ILE A 309 -15.11 -4.12 -22.22
C ILE A 309 -13.96 -4.81 -22.93
N SER A 310 -12.93 -4.06 -23.28
CA SER A 310 -11.69 -4.62 -23.81
C SER A 310 -10.56 -4.52 -22.78
N CYS A 311 -9.74 -5.55 -22.71
CA CYS A 311 -8.59 -5.65 -21.82
C CYS A 311 -7.37 -5.96 -22.67
N THR A 312 -6.39 -5.06 -22.68
CA THR A 312 -5.09 -5.26 -23.35
C THR A 312 -4.02 -5.46 -22.30
N TYR A 313 -3.17 -6.47 -22.45
CA TYR A 313 -2.11 -6.79 -21.49
C TYR A 313 -0.95 -7.52 -22.18
N LYS A 314 0.20 -7.58 -21.51
CA LYS A 314 1.34 -8.42 -21.91
C LYS A 314 1.41 -9.67 -21.04
N LEU A 315 1.49 -10.84 -21.66
CA LEU A 315 1.70 -12.12 -20.99
C LEU A 315 2.88 -12.82 -21.67
N ASN A 316 3.95 -13.08 -20.91
CA ASN A 316 5.23 -13.56 -21.45
C ASN A 316 5.77 -12.68 -22.60
N ASP A 317 5.67 -11.36 -22.42
CA ASP A 317 6.05 -10.32 -23.39
C ASP A 317 5.27 -10.31 -24.72
N GLU A 318 4.29 -11.20 -24.88
CA GLU A 318 3.31 -11.14 -25.96
C GLU A 318 2.13 -10.25 -25.59
N GLN A 319 1.80 -9.29 -26.46
CA GLN A 319 0.62 -8.47 -26.31
C GLN A 319 -0.64 -9.29 -26.64
N LYS A 320 -1.61 -9.27 -25.72
CA LYS A 320 -2.91 -9.92 -25.87
C LYS A 320 -4.02 -8.89 -25.67
N THR A 321 -5.12 -9.11 -26.37
CA THR A 321 -6.35 -8.33 -26.21
C THR A 321 -7.53 -9.28 -26.09
N GLU A 322 -8.33 -9.06 -25.06
CA GLU A 322 -9.57 -9.80 -24.79
C GLU A 322 -10.73 -8.82 -24.76
N THR A 323 -11.90 -9.26 -25.24
CA THR A 323 -13.13 -8.45 -25.21
C THR A 323 -14.24 -9.24 -24.54
N LEU A 324 -14.97 -8.58 -23.65
CA LEU A 324 -16.16 -9.06 -22.98
C LEU A 324 -17.33 -8.17 -23.36
N VAL A 325 -18.37 -8.76 -23.94
CA VAL A 325 -19.63 -8.09 -24.29
C VAL A 325 -20.63 -8.38 -23.18
N CYS A 326 -21.24 -7.35 -22.60
CA CYS A 326 -22.29 -7.53 -21.60
C CYS A 326 -23.65 -7.71 -22.29
N SER A 327 -24.03 -8.96 -22.55
CA SER A 327 -25.30 -9.30 -23.23
C SER A 327 -26.53 -9.22 -22.32
N ASP A 328 -26.34 -9.23 -21.01
CA ASP A 328 -27.45 -9.37 -20.04
C ASP A 328 -28.18 -8.05 -19.77
N TYR A 329 -27.66 -6.94 -20.30
CA TYR A 329 -28.22 -5.62 -20.08
C TYR A 329 -29.37 -5.32 -21.07
N SER A 330 -30.59 -5.15 -20.55
CA SER A 330 -31.78 -4.78 -21.32
C SER A 330 -32.24 -3.36 -20.97
N LYS A 331 -32.26 -2.49 -21.98
CA LYS A 331 -32.71 -1.10 -21.87
C LYS A 331 -34.23 -0.93 -21.97
N ASP A 332 -34.89 -1.85 -22.65
CA ASP A 332 -36.33 -1.77 -22.97
C ASP A 332 -37.20 -2.33 -21.85
N GLU A 333 -36.60 -3.13 -20.97
CA GLU A 333 -37.30 -3.73 -19.83
C GLU A 333 -37.01 -2.96 -18.55
N THR A 334 -38.02 -2.91 -17.67
CA THR A 334 -37.92 -2.25 -16.38
C THR A 334 -37.94 -3.24 -15.22
N THR A 335 -37.37 -2.83 -14.09
CA THR A 335 -37.38 -3.62 -12.85
C THR A 335 -37.47 -2.72 -11.61
N THR A 336 -37.66 -3.33 -10.44
CA THR A 336 -37.70 -2.64 -9.14
C THR A 336 -36.39 -2.83 -8.38
N VAL A 337 -36.23 -2.05 -7.31
CA VAL A 337 -35.06 -2.09 -6.40
C VAL A 337 -34.87 -3.49 -5.78
N ASP A 338 -35.95 -4.25 -5.60
CA ASP A 338 -35.93 -5.56 -4.94
C ASP A 338 -35.27 -6.66 -5.79
N THR A 339 -35.04 -6.42 -7.09
CA THR A 339 -34.38 -7.37 -7.99
C THR A 339 -32.88 -7.11 -8.14
N ARG A 340 -32.30 -6.21 -7.33
CA ARG A 340 -30.86 -5.93 -7.38
C ARG A 340 -30.06 -7.15 -6.97
N ASP A 341 -28.96 -7.42 -7.68
CA ASP A 341 -28.05 -8.51 -7.36
C ASP A 341 -27.33 -8.22 -6.03
N ILE A 342 -27.68 -9.02 -5.01
CA ILE A 342 -27.11 -8.93 -3.66
C ILE A 342 -25.58 -9.13 -3.64
N THR A 343 -25.02 -9.85 -4.63
CA THR A 343 -23.58 -10.14 -4.71
C THR A 343 -22.76 -8.95 -5.21
N VAL A 344 -23.40 -7.96 -5.84
CA VAL A 344 -22.75 -6.75 -6.37
C VAL A 344 -22.70 -5.64 -5.31
N TRP A 345 -23.62 -5.65 -4.34
CA TRP A 345 -23.70 -4.64 -3.29
C TRP A 345 -22.41 -4.42 -2.48
N PRO A 346 -21.69 -5.46 -2.04
CA PRO A 346 -20.40 -5.29 -1.34
C PRO A 346 -19.42 -4.41 -2.14
N TRP A 347 -19.39 -4.55 -3.47
CA TRP A 347 -18.51 -3.76 -4.34
C TRP A 347 -18.96 -2.31 -4.48
N LEU A 348 -20.28 -2.05 -4.48
CA LEU A 348 -20.83 -0.69 -4.43
C LEU A 348 -20.48 0.00 -3.11
N TRP A 349 -20.56 -0.73 -2.00
CA TRP A 349 -20.16 -0.21 -0.69
C TRP A 349 -18.68 0.13 -0.64
N ARG A 350 -17.83 -0.76 -1.17
CA ARG A 350 -16.39 -0.50 -1.32
C ARG A 350 -16.12 0.77 -2.12
N GLN A 351 -16.76 0.94 -3.28
CA GLN A 351 -16.60 2.14 -4.12
C GLN A 351 -16.95 3.42 -3.34
N ARG A 352 -18.09 3.42 -2.62
CA ARG A 352 -18.53 4.58 -1.83
C ARG A 352 -17.58 4.87 -0.66
N THR A 353 -17.09 3.85 0.01
CA THR A 353 -16.07 3.98 1.07
C THR A 353 -14.81 4.63 0.50
N MET A 354 -14.27 4.11 -0.60
CA MET A 354 -13.07 4.67 -1.25
C MET A 354 -13.27 6.13 -1.67
N SER A 355 -14.43 6.47 -2.21
CA SER A 355 -14.74 7.86 -2.62
C SER A 355 -14.74 8.82 -1.43
N LEU A 356 -15.34 8.43 -0.30
CA LEU A 356 -15.34 9.26 0.92
C LEU A 356 -13.95 9.33 1.57
N MET A 357 -13.18 8.25 1.57
CA MET A 357 -11.79 8.25 2.04
C MET A 357 -10.91 9.18 1.20
N HIS A 358 -11.09 9.18 -0.12
CA HIS A 358 -10.38 10.10 -1.00
C HIS A 358 -10.72 11.56 -0.69
N LYS A 359 -12.01 11.88 -0.47
CA LYS A 359 -12.42 13.22 -0.05
C LYS A 359 -11.82 13.58 1.32
N ALA A 360 -11.78 12.65 2.27
CA ALA A 360 -11.17 12.83 3.58
C ALA A 360 -9.66 13.13 3.50
N ASN A 361 -8.96 12.55 2.52
CA ASN A 361 -7.54 12.80 2.27
C ASN A 361 -7.26 14.18 1.64
N ASN A 362 -8.23 14.73 0.92
CA ASN A 362 -8.10 15.99 0.18
C ASN A 362 -8.92 17.14 0.78
N LEU A 363 -9.26 17.05 2.08
CA LEU A 363 -10.04 18.05 2.78
C LEU A 363 -9.44 19.46 2.69
N ALA A 364 -10.24 20.41 2.21
CA ALA A 364 -10.02 21.83 2.45
C ALA A 364 -10.65 22.23 3.80
N GLY A 365 -10.12 23.26 4.46
CA GLY A 365 -10.61 23.69 5.78
C GLY A 365 -12.11 24.04 5.72
N GLY A 366 -12.94 23.33 6.51
CA GLY A 366 -14.39 23.51 6.59
C GLY A 366 -15.21 22.24 6.31
N ASP A 367 -14.67 21.30 5.54
CA ASP A 367 -15.43 20.15 5.03
C ASP A 367 -15.48 18.93 5.97
N LYS A 368 -14.75 18.97 7.08
CA LYS A 368 -14.61 17.82 7.99
C LYS A 368 -15.96 17.31 8.51
N SER A 369 -16.82 18.19 9.02
CA SER A 369 -18.12 17.79 9.59
C SER A 369 -19.03 17.16 8.54
N ILE A 370 -18.99 17.67 7.30
CA ILE A 370 -19.75 17.15 6.16
C ILE A 370 -19.27 15.74 5.81
N ILE A 371 -17.95 15.52 5.73
CA ILE A 371 -17.39 14.19 5.45
C ILE A 371 -17.68 13.21 6.58
N THR A 372 -17.51 13.61 7.84
CA THR A 372 -17.83 12.77 9.00
C THR A 372 -19.30 12.37 9.01
N ALA A 373 -20.22 13.30 8.72
CA ALA A 373 -21.64 13.00 8.60
C ALA A 373 -21.92 12.00 7.47
N ALA A 374 -21.32 12.20 6.29
CA ALA A 374 -21.46 11.28 5.16
C ALA A 374 -20.93 9.87 5.45
N LEU A 375 -19.79 9.77 6.15
CA LEU A 375 -19.20 8.51 6.59
C LEU A 375 -20.11 7.77 7.58
N ASN A 376 -20.69 8.47 8.56
CA ASN A 376 -21.64 7.88 9.51
C ASN A 376 -22.90 7.36 8.80
N VAL A 377 -23.48 8.15 7.88
CA VAL A 377 -24.64 7.70 7.08
C VAL A 377 -24.30 6.46 6.25
N LEU A 378 -23.09 6.40 5.67
CA LEU A 378 -22.65 5.21 4.93
C LEU A 378 -22.50 3.99 5.86
N LYS A 379 -21.88 4.16 7.03
CA LYS A 379 -21.71 3.12 8.04
C LYS A 379 -23.05 2.53 8.49
N ASP A 380 -24.03 3.37 8.76
CA ASP A 380 -25.36 2.92 9.19
C ASP A 380 -26.04 2.10 8.09
N LYS A 381 -25.94 2.54 6.83
CA LYS A 381 -26.46 1.80 5.66
C LYS A 381 -25.78 0.44 5.49
N ILE A 382 -24.45 0.39 5.63
CA ILE A 382 -23.69 -0.87 5.55
C ILE A 382 -24.07 -1.80 6.69
N SER A 383 -24.17 -1.29 7.93
CA SER A 383 -24.49 -2.08 9.11
C SER A 383 -25.89 -2.68 9.04
N LEU A 384 -26.87 -1.89 8.60
CA LEU A 384 -28.23 -2.37 8.34
C LEU A 384 -28.22 -3.48 7.28
N TRP A 385 -27.52 -3.25 6.16
CA TRP A 385 -27.43 -4.23 5.08
C TRP A 385 -26.76 -5.54 5.55
N MET A 386 -25.66 -5.47 6.30
CA MET A 386 -24.99 -6.63 6.90
C MET A 386 -25.92 -7.42 7.83
N THR A 387 -26.70 -6.72 8.65
CA THR A 387 -27.66 -7.35 9.58
C THR A 387 -28.75 -8.10 8.80
N THR A 388 -29.34 -7.45 7.80
CA THR A 388 -30.40 -8.04 6.97
C THR A 388 -29.93 -9.28 6.21
N HIS A 389 -28.67 -9.32 5.78
CA HIS A 389 -28.10 -10.42 4.98
C HIS A 389 -27.22 -11.38 5.79
N GLN A 390 -27.18 -11.26 7.13
CA GLN A 390 -26.40 -12.11 8.04
C GLN A 390 -24.88 -12.13 7.74
N LEU A 391 -24.34 -10.98 7.33
CA LEU A 391 -22.93 -10.79 6.99
C LEU A 391 -22.13 -10.14 8.13
N GLY A 392 -22.55 -10.34 9.38
CA GLY A 392 -21.90 -9.76 10.56
C GLY A 392 -20.43 -10.18 10.73
N ASP A 393 -20.11 -11.39 10.29
CA ASP A 393 -18.75 -11.96 10.36
C ASP A 393 -18.02 -11.95 9.01
N ASP A 394 -18.60 -11.34 7.97
CA ASP A 394 -17.96 -11.29 6.64
C ASP A 394 -16.69 -10.41 6.68
N PRO A 395 -15.49 -10.96 6.40
CA PRO A 395 -14.25 -10.22 6.54
C PRO A 395 -14.14 -9.00 5.62
N PHE A 396 -14.74 -9.07 4.44
CA PHE A 396 -14.71 -7.97 3.47
C PHE A 396 -15.57 -6.81 3.97
N MET A 397 -16.79 -7.09 4.42
CA MET A 397 -17.71 -6.08 4.96
C MET A 397 -17.20 -5.47 6.27
N LEU A 398 -16.66 -6.29 7.18
CA LEU A 398 -16.02 -5.82 8.41
C LEU A 398 -14.86 -4.86 8.10
N ARG A 399 -14.06 -5.16 7.09
CA ARG A 399 -12.97 -4.28 6.66
C ARG A 399 -13.47 -2.93 6.16
N LEU A 400 -14.58 -2.87 5.42
CA LEU A 400 -15.17 -1.60 4.98
C LEU A 400 -15.65 -0.77 6.17
N CYS A 401 -16.29 -1.39 7.16
CA CYS A 401 -16.69 -0.73 8.40
C CYS A 401 -15.47 -0.20 9.17
N ASP A 402 -14.40 -0.98 9.25
CA ASP A 402 -13.14 -0.56 9.86
C ASP A 402 -12.53 0.62 9.12
N ASP A 403 -12.49 0.62 7.79
CA ASP A 403 -11.96 1.76 7.02
C ASP A 403 -12.76 3.03 7.28
N ILE A 404 -14.09 2.94 7.36
CA ILE A 404 -14.95 4.08 7.68
C ILE A 404 -14.67 4.59 9.10
N ASN A 405 -14.67 3.70 10.09
CA ASN A 405 -14.43 4.06 11.49
C ASN A 405 -13.05 4.71 11.68
N ASN A 406 -12.02 4.13 11.07
CA ASN A 406 -10.66 4.64 11.17
C ASN A 406 -10.52 5.97 10.45
N THR A 407 -11.16 6.14 9.30
CA THR A 407 -11.21 7.44 8.62
C THR A 407 -11.86 8.50 9.50
N ILE A 408 -13.00 8.20 10.12
CA ILE A 408 -13.67 9.14 11.06
C ILE A 408 -12.74 9.51 12.21
N TYR A 409 -12.13 8.51 12.87
CA TYR A 409 -11.21 8.71 13.98
C TYR A 409 -9.99 9.56 13.57
N GLU A 410 -9.41 9.26 12.42
CA GLU A 410 -8.23 9.93 11.89
C GLU A 410 -8.52 11.39 11.46
N LEU A 411 -9.78 11.74 11.17
CA LEU A 411 -10.19 13.14 10.96
C LEU A 411 -10.10 13.97 12.25
N ASP A 412 -10.10 13.35 13.43
CA ASP A 412 -10.03 14.00 14.74
C ASP A 412 -8.60 14.13 15.29
N ILE A 413 -7.60 13.53 14.65
CA ILE A 413 -6.19 13.53 15.06
C ILE A 413 -5.40 14.58 14.24
N PRO A 414 -4.28 15.13 14.77
CA PRO A 414 -3.39 15.99 14.00
C PRO A 414 -3.07 15.46 12.59
N MET A 415 -3.22 16.36 11.61
CA MET A 415 -3.40 16.02 10.19
C MET A 415 -2.24 15.24 9.56
N ALA A 416 -0.99 15.49 9.98
CA ALA A 416 0.19 14.95 9.30
C ALA A 416 0.29 13.43 9.42
N ALA A 417 0.25 12.89 10.64
CA ALA A 417 0.31 11.45 10.86
C ALA A 417 -0.93 10.75 10.31
N ALA A 418 -2.12 11.28 10.63
CA ALA A 418 -3.39 10.68 10.26
C ALA A 418 -3.60 10.60 8.72
N ALA A 419 -3.09 11.57 7.96
CA ALA A 419 -3.16 11.54 6.51
C ALA A 419 -2.36 10.37 5.89
N VAL A 420 -1.22 10.00 6.48
CA VAL A 420 -0.41 8.86 6.01
C VAL A 420 -1.19 7.56 6.14
N TYR A 421 -1.82 7.33 7.30
CA TYR A 421 -2.63 6.13 7.55
C TYR A 421 -3.85 6.05 6.63
N ARG A 422 -4.64 7.12 6.53
CA ARG A 422 -5.79 7.16 5.61
C ARG A 422 -5.37 6.93 4.16
N SER A 423 -4.31 7.59 3.71
CA SER A 423 -3.79 7.43 2.35
C SER A 423 -3.35 5.98 2.11
N ALA A 424 -2.58 5.40 3.02
CA ALA A 424 -2.12 4.02 2.88
C ALA A 424 -3.27 2.99 2.88
N ARG A 425 -4.32 3.19 3.69
CA ARG A 425 -5.51 2.34 3.68
C ARG A 425 -6.32 2.50 2.39
N MET A 426 -6.51 3.72 1.92
CA MET A 426 -7.16 3.98 0.64
C MET A 426 -6.44 3.28 -0.51
N HIS A 427 -5.11 3.35 -0.56
CA HIS A 427 -4.31 2.65 -1.58
C HIS A 427 -4.36 1.14 -1.44
N SER A 428 -4.28 0.61 -0.21
CA SER A 428 -4.44 -0.82 0.06
C SER A 428 -5.81 -1.32 -0.39
N GLN A 429 -6.87 -0.56 -0.15
CA GLN A 429 -8.22 -0.86 -0.63
C GLN A 429 -8.31 -0.80 -2.15
N GLY A 430 -7.83 0.27 -2.78
CA GLY A 430 -7.85 0.46 -4.23
C GLY A 430 -7.11 -0.65 -4.99
N GLN A 431 -5.92 -1.00 -4.50
CA GLN A 431 -5.09 -2.07 -5.05
C GLN A 431 -5.51 -3.48 -4.60
N GLN A 432 -6.52 -3.61 -3.73
CA GLN A 432 -7.01 -4.89 -3.20
C GLN A 432 -5.91 -5.71 -2.56
N ARG A 433 -5.09 -5.04 -1.75
CA ARG A 433 -3.95 -5.66 -1.10
C ARG A 433 -4.36 -6.57 0.04
N ALA A 434 -3.53 -7.58 0.22
CA ALA A 434 -3.61 -8.52 1.32
C ALA A 434 -3.21 -7.88 2.65
N PHE A 435 -2.38 -6.84 2.66
CA PHE A 435 -2.07 -6.08 3.89
C PHE A 435 -2.77 -4.72 3.91
N ALA A 436 -3.41 -4.41 5.04
CA ALA A 436 -3.96 -3.09 5.34
C ALA A 436 -3.29 -2.54 6.60
N PRO A 437 -2.80 -1.28 6.59
CA PRO A 437 -2.31 -0.67 7.81
C PRO A 437 -3.42 -0.61 8.87
N PRO A 438 -3.09 -0.86 10.15
CA PRO A 438 -4.04 -0.65 11.24
C PRO A 438 -4.39 0.84 11.36
N ALA A 439 -5.38 1.16 12.19
CA ALA A 439 -5.69 2.54 12.54
C ALA A 439 -4.46 3.27 13.10
N ALA A 440 -4.37 4.58 12.90
CA ALA A 440 -3.45 5.39 13.68
C ALA A 440 -3.71 5.16 15.17
N THR A 441 -2.74 4.69 15.94
CA THR A 441 -2.84 4.70 17.41
C THR A 441 -2.51 6.11 17.90
N GLY A 442 -3.17 6.57 18.97
CA GLY A 442 -3.11 7.95 19.51
C GLY A 442 -1.71 8.55 19.65
N PRO A 443 -1.60 9.86 19.92
CA PRO A 443 -0.52 10.72 19.47
C PRO A 443 0.85 10.06 19.66
N ALA A 444 1.41 9.54 18.57
CA ALA A 444 2.84 9.37 18.49
C ALA A 444 3.41 10.74 18.88
N THR A 445 4.16 10.80 19.98
CA THR A 445 4.88 12.00 20.37
C THR A 445 5.72 12.38 19.16
N VAL A 446 5.26 13.37 18.39
CA VAL A 446 6.02 13.88 17.26
C VAL A 446 7.31 14.39 17.90
N PRO A 447 8.46 13.76 17.63
CA PRO A 447 9.71 14.29 18.17
C PRO A 447 9.81 15.74 17.69
N PRO A 448 10.20 16.67 18.57
CA PRO A 448 10.30 18.08 18.20
C PRO A 448 11.13 18.17 16.91
N ARG A 449 10.59 18.88 15.91
CA ARG A 449 11.34 19.19 14.68
C ARG A 449 12.74 19.65 15.10
N PRO A 450 13.83 19.14 14.50
CA PRO A 450 15.16 19.63 14.80
C PRO A 450 15.14 21.14 14.58
N SER A 451 15.18 21.89 15.68
CA SER A 451 15.26 23.34 15.65
C SER A 451 16.50 23.69 14.86
N GLY A 452 16.33 24.48 13.81
CA GLY A 452 17.37 24.79 12.84
C GLY A 452 18.69 25.21 13.50
N PHE A 453 19.76 24.99 12.74
CA PHE A 453 21.09 25.56 12.97
C PHE A 453 21.00 27.07 13.26
N GLY A 454 20.83 27.40 14.54
CA GLY A 454 20.97 28.74 15.07
C GLY A 454 22.44 29.03 15.29
N ARG A 455 22.95 30.05 14.60
CA ARG A 455 24.25 30.67 14.91
C ARG A 455 24.28 31.04 16.39
N GLY A 456 25.39 30.71 17.05
CA GLY A 456 25.48 30.70 18.50
C GLY A 456 25.46 32.05 19.20
N SER A 457 25.18 32.00 20.50
CA SER A 457 25.96 32.68 21.54
C SER A 457 25.42 32.32 22.93
N SER A 458 26.36 32.00 23.83
CA SER A 458 26.31 32.07 25.30
C SER A 458 25.22 31.32 26.09
N ALA A 459 25.65 30.26 26.78
CA ALA A 459 25.10 29.79 28.06
C ALA A 459 25.57 30.70 29.24
N PRO A 460 25.29 30.43 30.54
CA PRO A 460 24.50 29.33 31.14
C PRO A 460 23.57 29.72 32.33
N GLN A 461 22.77 28.79 32.85
CA GLN A 461 22.94 28.17 34.20
C GLN A 461 21.69 27.43 34.75
N HIS A 462 21.95 26.18 35.18
CA HIS A 462 21.46 25.40 36.35
C HIS A 462 19.96 25.20 36.70
N ALA A 463 19.57 23.91 36.80
CA ALA A 463 19.18 23.17 38.03
C ALA A 463 18.40 21.88 37.65
N VAL A 464 18.99 20.68 37.67
CA VAL A 464 19.01 19.68 38.77
C VAL A 464 17.63 19.49 39.45
N TYR A 465 16.99 18.33 39.23
CA TYR A 465 16.40 17.54 40.32
C TYR A 465 16.44 16.04 40.07
N ARG A 466 16.84 15.35 41.13
CA ARG A 466 17.06 13.91 41.31
C ARG A 466 15.74 13.12 41.39
N THR A 467 15.84 11.90 40.88
CA THR A 467 15.09 10.68 41.20
C THR A 467 15.01 10.42 42.71
N LEU A 468 13.92 9.76 43.16
CA LEU A 468 13.95 8.64 44.10
C LEU A 468 12.58 7.93 44.12
N ALA A 469 12.61 6.65 43.76
CA ALA A 469 11.61 5.66 44.16
C ALA A 469 11.98 5.12 45.56
N VAL A 470 11.02 4.55 46.29
CA VAL A 470 11.12 3.26 47.03
C VAL A 470 9.91 3.04 47.98
N ALA A 471 9.52 1.76 48.01
CA ALA A 471 8.90 0.97 49.08
C ALA A 471 7.38 0.93 49.26
N ALA A 472 6.93 -0.32 49.19
CA ALA A 472 5.65 -0.88 49.56
C ALA A 472 5.49 -1.05 51.08
N ALA A 473 4.23 -1.10 51.53
CA ALA A 473 3.81 -1.87 52.71
C ALA A 473 2.30 -2.20 52.61
N ALA A 474 1.98 -3.49 52.56
CA ALA A 474 0.74 -4.07 53.11
C ALA A 474 1.06 -4.56 54.55
N PRO A 475 0.13 -5.04 55.41
CA PRO A 475 -1.21 -5.58 55.12
C PRO A 475 -2.31 -5.27 56.20
N ALA A 476 -3.55 -5.74 55.97
CA ALA A 476 -4.37 -6.45 56.98
C ALA A 476 -5.74 -6.86 56.40
N ALA A 477 -6.18 -8.05 56.77
CA ALA A 477 -7.33 -8.78 56.24
C ALA A 477 -8.57 -8.75 57.16
N ALA A 478 -9.76 -8.86 56.56
CA ALA A 478 -10.99 -9.44 57.09
C ALA A 478 -11.93 -9.61 55.86
N GLY A 479 -12.63 -10.70 55.55
CA GLY A 479 -12.99 -11.92 56.25
C GLY A 479 -14.49 -12.16 56.06
N VAL A 480 -14.94 -12.81 54.97
CA VAL A 480 -16.31 -13.37 54.82
C VAL A 480 -16.30 -14.52 53.79
N ALA A 481 -16.94 -15.65 54.13
CA ALA A 481 -17.14 -16.84 53.29
C ALA A 481 -18.63 -16.95 52.83
N PRO A 482 -19.08 -18.01 52.14
CA PRO A 482 -18.94 -18.25 50.71
C PRO A 482 -20.32 -18.27 49.98
N MET A 483 -20.36 -17.91 48.69
CA MET A 483 -21.46 -18.22 47.79
C MET A 483 -20.92 -18.76 46.45
N THR A 484 -21.25 -20.02 46.15
CA THR A 484 -21.28 -20.61 44.80
C THR A 484 -22.61 -20.29 44.11
N PRO A 485 -22.81 -20.40 42.77
CA PRO A 485 -21.92 -20.71 41.62
C PRO A 485 -22.10 -19.62 40.48
N PRO A 486 -21.70 -19.73 39.17
CA PRO A 486 -21.87 -20.86 38.23
C PRO A 486 -20.62 -21.24 37.41
N ARG A 487 -20.76 -22.37 36.70
CA ARG A 487 -19.77 -23.00 35.83
C ARG A 487 -19.22 -22.04 34.76
N ARG A 488 -17.89 -22.03 34.60
CA ARG A 488 -17.21 -21.39 33.46
C ARG A 488 -17.58 -22.11 32.15
N PRO A 489 -17.80 -21.38 31.05
CA PRO A 489 -17.72 -21.96 29.71
C PRO A 489 -16.26 -22.38 29.42
N PRO A 490 -16.05 -23.31 28.48
CA PRO A 490 -14.70 -23.73 28.08
C PRO A 490 -13.93 -22.54 27.49
N PRO A 491 -12.58 -22.57 27.55
CA PRO A 491 -11.76 -21.50 27.00
C PRO A 491 -12.01 -21.41 25.48
N ILE A 492 -12.50 -20.25 25.04
CA ILE A 492 -12.44 -19.83 23.65
C ILE A 492 -10.95 -19.80 23.30
N GLY A 493 -10.54 -20.69 22.39
CA GLY A 493 -9.18 -20.75 21.89
C GLY A 493 -8.73 -19.39 21.36
N ALA A 494 -7.47 -19.06 21.63
CA ALA A 494 -6.82 -17.86 21.15
C ALA A 494 -6.75 -17.82 19.62
N ALA A 495 -7.80 -17.29 18.98
CA ALA A 495 -7.75 -16.75 17.62
C ALA A 495 -7.31 -15.28 17.71
N GLY A 496 -6.04 -15.06 18.05
CA GLY A 496 -5.48 -13.76 18.39
C GLY A 496 -4.20 -13.43 17.63
N ALA A 497 -4.11 -13.77 16.36
CA ALA A 497 -3.02 -13.35 15.47
C ALA A 497 -3.51 -13.35 14.02
N GLY A 498 -4.32 -12.35 13.64
CA GLY A 498 -4.88 -12.29 12.28
C GLY A 498 -5.44 -10.95 11.83
N ARG A 499 -5.35 -9.88 12.63
CA ARG A 499 -5.97 -8.58 12.30
C ARG A 499 -5.28 -7.79 11.17
N GLY A 500 -4.20 -8.32 10.58
CA GLY A 500 -3.44 -7.66 9.51
C GLY A 500 -3.69 -8.19 8.09
N ILE A 501 -4.32 -9.36 7.94
CA ILE A 501 -4.53 -9.99 6.63
C ILE A 501 -5.94 -9.66 6.14
N SER A 502 -6.00 -9.03 4.98
CA SER A 502 -7.22 -8.64 4.29
C SER A 502 -7.97 -9.83 3.69
N GLY A 503 -9.30 -9.70 3.59
CA GLY A 503 -10.16 -10.61 2.83
C GLY A 503 -9.93 -10.68 1.31
N TYR A 504 -8.94 -9.97 0.75
CA TYR A 504 -8.53 -10.08 -0.65
C TYR A 504 -7.40 -11.08 -0.87
N ALA A 505 -6.72 -11.50 0.21
CA ALA A 505 -5.62 -12.44 0.10
C ALA A 505 -6.16 -13.82 -0.29
N ASN A 506 -5.73 -14.35 -1.43
CA ASN A 506 -6.04 -15.73 -1.79
C ASN A 506 -5.26 -16.70 -0.86
N PRO A 507 -5.68 -17.98 -0.73
CA PRO A 507 -5.01 -18.95 0.14
C PRO A 507 -3.52 -19.14 -0.17
N THR A 508 -3.13 -19.07 -1.45
CA THR A 508 -1.75 -19.19 -1.92
C THR A 508 -0.89 -18.04 -1.38
N GLN A 509 -1.37 -16.81 -1.51
CA GLN A 509 -0.71 -15.60 -1.04
C GLN A 509 -0.62 -15.59 0.50
N VAL A 510 -1.66 -16.03 1.21
CA VAL A 510 -1.62 -16.16 2.68
C VAL A 510 -0.60 -17.19 3.13
N SER A 511 -0.55 -18.36 2.46
CA SER A 511 0.45 -19.40 2.74
C SER A 511 1.87 -18.87 2.50
N TRP A 512 2.05 -18.17 1.38
CA TRP A 512 3.33 -17.59 0.99
C TRP A 512 3.77 -16.49 1.96
N MET A 513 2.87 -15.60 2.37
CA MET A 513 3.14 -14.58 3.39
C MET A 513 3.61 -15.21 4.70
N ARG A 514 2.96 -16.29 5.16
CA ARG A 514 3.38 -16.99 6.38
C ARG A 514 4.80 -17.55 6.27
N GLN A 515 5.15 -18.17 5.14
CA GLN A 515 6.49 -18.72 4.90
C GLN A 515 7.58 -17.65 4.89
N VAL A 516 7.26 -16.44 4.44
CA VAL A 516 8.20 -15.31 4.41
C VAL A 516 8.38 -14.70 5.80
N THR A 517 7.31 -14.62 6.59
CA THR A 517 7.34 -14.06 7.94
C THR A 517 7.93 -14.98 9.01
N GLN A 518 7.99 -16.29 8.74
CA GLN A 518 8.60 -17.32 9.59
C GLN A 518 10.04 -17.57 9.15
#